data_AF-A0A1W9N628-F1
#
_entry.id   AF-A0A1W9N628-F1
#
_cell.length_a   1.000
_cell.length_b   1.000
_cell.length_c   1.000
_cell.angle_alpha   90.00
_cell.angle_beta   90.00
_cell.angle_gamma   90.00
#
_symmetry.space_group_name_H-M   'P 1'
#
loop_
_entity.id
_entity.type
_entity.pdbx_description
1 polymer ?
#
loop_
_entity_poly.entity_id
_entity_poly.type
_entity_poly.pdbx_seq_one_letter_code
_entity_poly.pdbx_strand_id
1 'polypeptide(L)' 'MSQLFISDMIQKSMAQGREEGIMQGIIQGREEGIEQGMERGMEKGIHQTAKNLRDTGISMDIISRSTGLTAEEIQRL' A
#
# COMPACT_ATOMS: atom_id res chain seq x y z
N MET A 1 -20.82 11.53 44.68
CA MET A 1 -20.87 11.05 43.28
C MET A 1 -22.04 10.07 43.17
N SER A 2 -23.03 10.33 42.33
CA SER A 2 -24.20 9.45 42.20
C SER A 2 -23.92 8.28 41.25
N GLN A 3 -24.58 7.14 41.46
CA GLN A 3 -24.50 5.97 40.56
C GLN A 3 -24.77 6.33 39.09
N LEU A 4 -25.65 7.30 38.86
CA LEU A 4 -25.99 7.82 37.53
C LEU A 4 -24.77 8.48 36.84
N PHE A 5 -23.96 9.22 37.60
CA PHE A 5 -22.76 9.87 37.07
C PHE A 5 -21.69 8.86 36.65
N ILE A 6 -21.48 7.81 37.45
CA ILE A 6 -20.53 6.73 37.13
C ILE A 6 -20.97 5.97 35.88
N SER A 7 -22.27 5.67 35.75
CA SER A 7 -22.80 4.98 34.58
C SER A 7 -22.64 5.80 33.30
N ASP A 8 -22.93 7.10 33.34
CA ASP A 8 -22.76 8.00 32.19
C ASP A 8 -21.29 8.10 31.78
N MET A 9 -20.37 8.21 32.75
CA MET A 9 -18.94 8.19 32.48
C MET A 9 -18.47 6.92 31.78
N ILE A 10 -18.93 5.74 32.25
CA ILE A 10 -18.55 4.45 31.63
C ILE A 10 -19.12 4.36 30.21
N GLN A 11 -20.35 4.79 29.97
CA GLN A 11 -20.92 4.77 28.62
C GLN A 11 -20.15 5.69 27.68
N LYS A 12 -19.79 6.90 28.13
CA LYS A 12 -18.97 7.84 27.35
C LYS A 12 -17.59 7.29 27.04
N SER A 13 -16.89 6.71 28.03
CA SER A 13 -15.55 6.17 27.79
C SER A 13 -15.57 4.97 26.85
N MET A 14 -16.58 4.09 26.95
CA MET A 14 -16.76 2.98 26.02
C MET A 14 -17.08 3.46 24.60
N ALA A 15 -17.93 4.48 24.47
CA ALA A 15 -18.24 5.08 23.16
C ALA A 15 -17.00 5.71 22.52
N GLN A 16 -16.22 6.47 23.29
CA GLN A 16 -14.96 7.07 22.84
C GLN A 16 -13.94 6.01 22.43
N GLY A 17 -13.70 4.99 23.25
CA GLY A 17 -12.76 3.91 22.91
C GLY A 17 -13.18 3.14 21.66
N ARG A 18 -14.49 2.96 21.44
CA ARG A 18 -15.00 2.35 20.20
C ARG A 18 -14.77 3.25 18.99
N GLU A 19 -15.04 4.55 19.11
CA GLU A 19 -14.83 5.52 18.03
C GLU A 19 -13.35 5.63 17.66
N GLU A 20 -12.47 5.73 18.65
CA GLU A 20 -11.01 5.74 18.48
C GLU A 20 -10.53 4.46 17.80
N GLY A 21 -10.98 3.30 18.27
CA GLY A 21 -10.60 2.00 17.67
C GLY A 21 -11.04 1.88 16.21
N ILE A 22 -12.25 2.34 15.88
CA ILE A 22 -12.74 2.35 14.48
C ILE A 22 -11.90 3.32 13.64
N MET A 23 -11.64 4.53 14.14
CA MET A 23 -10.87 5.54 13.43
C MET A 23 -9.44 5.06 13.14
N GLN A 24 -8.77 4.49 14.15
CA GLN A 24 -7.43 3.90 14.01
C GLN A 24 -7.43 2.77 12.98
N GLY A 25 -8.39 1.85 13.06
CA GLY A 25 -8.50 0.75 12.09
C GLY A 25 -8.70 1.22 10.65
N ILE A 26 -9.51 2.26 10.44
CA ILE A 26 -9.72 2.85 9.11
C ILE A 26 -8.45 3.52 8.59
N ILE A 27 -7.76 4.30 9.44
CA ILE A 27 -6.53 5.00 9.04
C ILE A 27 -5.45 3.98 8.66
N GLN A 28 -5.19 3.02 9.54
CA GLN A 28 -4.17 1.99 9.31
C GLN A 28 -4.49 1.17 8.06
N GLY A 29 -5.73 0.67 7.93
CA GLY A 29 -6.11 -0.14 6.77
C GLY A 29 -6.02 0.62 5.45
N ARG A 30 -6.30 1.94 5.46
CA ARG A 30 -6.17 2.80 4.28
C ARG A 30 -4.70 3.04 3.93
N GLU A 31 -3.85 3.34 4.91
CA GLU A 31 -2.43 3.58 4.71
C GLU A 31 -1.74 2.32 4.15
N GLU A 32 -1.94 1.17 4.79
CA GLU A 32 -1.39 -0.11 4.33
C GLU A 32 -1.89 -0.47 2.92
N GLY A 33 -3.18 -0.24 2.65
CA GLY A 33 -3.78 -0.50 1.35
C GLY A 33 -3.21 0.38 0.23
N ILE A 34 -2.96 1.66 0.52
CA ILE A 34 -2.36 2.60 -0.45
C ILE A 34 -0.90 2.22 -0.71
N GLU A 35 -0.13 1.95 0.34
CA GLU A 35 1.30 1.59 0.22
C GLU A 35 1.47 0.31 -0.62
N GLN A 36 0.77 -0.77 -0.26
CA GLN A 36 0.82 -2.03 -1.01
C GLN A 36 0.31 -1.87 -2.45
N GLY A 37 -0.73 -1.05 -2.66
CA GLY A 37 -1.28 -0.76 -3.97
C GLY A 37 -0.28 -0.03 -4.87
N MET A 38 0.41 0.97 -4.32
CA MET A 38 1.43 1.74 -5.02
C MET A 38 2.65 0.89 -5.37
N GLU A 39 3.18 0.12 -4.42
CA GLU A 39 4.35 -0.74 -4.63
C GLU A 39 4.07 -1.76 -5.75
N ARG A 40 2.97 -2.52 -5.64
CA ARG A 40 2.56 -3.48 -6.66
C ARG A 40 2.28 -2.83 -8.01
N GLY A 41 1.70 -1.62 -8.01
CA GLY A 41 1.41 -0.86 -9.22
C GLY A 41 2.69 -0.44 -9.94
N MET A 42 3.67 0.09 -9.20
CA MET A 42 4.96 0.50 -9.72
C MET A 42 5.75 -0.68 -10.27
N GLU A 43 5.84 -1.79 -9.52
CA GLU A 43 6.52 -3.00 -9.95
C GLU A 43 5.93 -3.54 -11.26
N LYS A 44 4.60 -3.70 -11.32
CA LYS A 44 3.90 -4.13 -12.55
C LYS A 44 4.12 -3.18 -13.72
N GLY A 45 4.10 -1.88 -13.46
CA GLY A 45 4.34 -0.85 -14.49
C GLY A 45 5.75 -0.95 -15.08
N ILE A 46 6.76 -1.13 -14.22
CA ILE A 46 8.16 -1.33 -14.63
C ILE A 46 8.30 -2.60 -15.47
N HIS A 47 7.75 -3.72 -15.01
CA HIS A 47 7.83 -5.01 -15.73
C HIS A 47 7.10 -4.95 -17.08
N GLN A 48 5.91 -4.37 -17.14
CA GLN A 48 5.16 -4.22 -18.39
C GLN A 48 5.90 -3.31 -19.38
N THR A 49 6.49 -2.22 -18.90
CA THR A 49 7.30 -1.31 -19.73
C THR A 49 8.52 -2.03 -20.27
N ALA A 50 9.30 -2.69 -19.41
CA ALA A 50 10.49 -3.44 -19.81
C ALA A 50 10.17 -4.53 -20.84
N LYS A 51 9.07 -5.27 -20.64
CA LYS A 51 8.59 -6.28 -21.59
C LYS A 51 8.27 -5.65 -22.95
N ASN A 52 7.50 -4.57 -22.98
CA ASN A 52 7.15 -3.89 -24.22
C ASN A 52 8.40 -3.38 -24.97
N LEU A 53 9.35 -2.77 -24.25
CA LEU A 53 10.59 -2.28 -24.84
C LEU A 53 11.41 -3.42 -25.46
N ARG A 54 11.53 -4.56 -24.75
CA ARG A 54 12.22 -5.74 -25.26
C ARG A 54 11.54 -6.27 -26.51
N ASP A 55 10.22 -6.39 -26.49
CA ASP A 55 9.44 -6.92 -27.61
C ASP A 55 9.51 -5.99 -28.85
N THR A 56 9.79 -4.70 -28.65
CA THR A 56 10.09 -3.75 -29.74
C THR A 56 11.54 -3.79 -30.25
N GLY A 57 12.38 -4.66 -29.69
CA GLY A 57 13.77 -4.84 -30.12
C GLY A 57 14.77 -3.86 -29.50
N ILE A 58 14.39 -3.13 -28.45
CA ILE A 58 15.33 -2.27 -27.71
C ILE A 58 16.33 -3.15 -26.95
N SER A 59 17.60 -2.72 -26.90
CA SER A 59 18.66 -3.50 -26.26
C SER A 59 18.45 -3.65 -24.75
N MET A 60 18.86 -4.80 -24.22
CA MET A 60 18.76 -5.11 -22.79
C MET A 60 19.53 -4.09 -21.92
N ASP A 61 20.65 -3.55 -22.39
CA ASP A 61 21.40 -2.48 -21.70
C ASP A 61 20.55 -1.23 -21.48
N ILE A 62 19.85 -0.76 -22.53
CA ILE A 62 19.00 0.44 -22.45
C ILE A 62 17.82 0.17 -21.52
N ILE A 63 17.19 -1.00 -21.64
CA ILE A 63 16.06 -1.38 -20.79
C ILE A 63 16.50 -1.43 -19.33
N SER A 64 17.62 -2.08 -19.02
CA SER A 64 18.17 -2.19 -17.68
C SER A 64 18.43 -0.83 -17.06
N ARG A 65 19.13 0.06 -17.78
CA ARG A 65 19.41 1.42 -17.32
C ARG A 65 18.16 2.29 -17.13
N SER A 66 17.10 2.04 -17.89
CA SER A 66 15.87 2.83 -17.85
C SER A 66 14.87 2.34 -16.80
N THR A 67 14.88 1.04 -16.49
CA THR A 67 13.88 0.38 -15.65
C THR A 67 14.42 -0.07 -14.29
N GLY A 68 15.74 -0.11 -14.14
CA GLY A 68 16.41 -0.62 -12.95
C GLY A 68 16.47 -2.15 -12.85
N LEU A 69 15.90 -2.86 -13.84
CA LEU A 69 15.93 -4.33 -13.89
C LEU A 69 17.30 -4.85 -14.37
N THR A 70 17.69 -6.00 -13.86
CA THR A 70 18.85 -6.77 -14.34
C THR A 70 18.60 -7.39 -15.70
N ALA A 71 19.67 -7.75 -16.41
CA ALA A 71 19.55 -8.44 -17.70
C ALA A 71 18.80 -9.78 -17.55
N GLU A 72 19.03 -10.48 -16.44
CA GLU A 72 18.37 -11.74 -16.10
C GLU A 72 16.88 -11.56 -15.85
N GLU A 73 16.47 -10.48 -15.17
CA GLU A 73 15.04 -10.15 -15.00
C GLU A 73 14.38 -9.85 -16.33
N ILE A 74 15.00 -9.03 -17.18
CA ILE A 74 14.48 -8.66 -18.50
C ILE A 74 14.36 -9.89 -19.42
N GLN A 75 15.29 -10.84 -19.32
CA GLN A 75 15.24 -12.09 -20.08
C GLN A 75 14.06 -12.99 -19.67
N ARG A 76 13.59 -12.89 -18.41
CA ARG A 76 12.48 -13.70 -17.87
C ARG A 76 11.08 -13.09 -18.11
N LEU A 77 10.97 -11.85 -18.60
CA LEU A 77 9.70 -11.17 -18.89
C LEU A 77 8.93 -11.73 -20.10
#